data_AF-A0A1N6S497-F1
#
_entry.id   AF-A0A1N6S497-F1
#
_cell.length_a   1.000
_cell.length_b   1.000
_cell.length_c   1.000
_cell.angle_alpha   90.00
_cell.angle_beta   90.00
_cell.angle_gamma   90.00
#
_symmetry.space_group_name_H-M   'P 1'
#
loop_
_entity.id
_entity.type
_entity.pdbx_description
1 polymer ?
#
loop_
_entity_poly.entity_id
_entity_poly.type
_entity_poly.pdbx_seq_one_letter_code
_entity_poly.pdbx_strand_id
1 'polypeptide(L)'
;MKQLGTILLMILVLAVMGLTMAGCASAPEPEPEAAPEAPPLEEEPPAPPEEPDTPEEPAPPEESPLVQQTRESRTRTLGRKEEALGVRADVAQREQFQHGEELTEAAEAHLARESYQEALTAFEEALEAFTQAYEKAREQRDQARRSLQDLDSRLEDASRRLETMQEDLEADDE
;
A
#
# COMPACT_ATOMS: atom_id res chain seq x y z
N MET A 1 1.48 36.31 -13.76
CA MET A 1 1.53 34.90 -13.31
C MET A 1 1.41 34.69 -11.79
N LYS A 2 1.58 35.71 -10.92
CA LYS A 2 1.44 35.55 -9.45
C LYS A 2 0.00 35.47 -8.91
N GLN A 3 -0.98 36.02 -9.64
CA GLN A 3 -2.40 36.10 -9.21
C GLN A 3 -3.17 34.76 -9.33
N LEU A 4 -2.78 33.88 -10.26
CA LEU A 4 -3.44 32.59 -10.46
C LEU A 4 -3.14 31.59 -9.33
N GLY A 5 -1.93 31.62 -8.78
CA GLY A 5 -1.51 30.73 -7.70
C GLY A 5 -2.28 31.00 -6.39
N THR A 6 -2.56 32.26 -6.10
CA THR A 6 -3.32 32.66 -4.89
C THR A 6 -4.79 32.25 -4.95
N ILE A 7 -5.41 32.27 -6.14
CA ILE A 7 -6.81 31.86 -6.30
C ILE A 7 -6.93 30.33 -6.16
N LEU A 8 -5.99 29.57 -6.74
CA LEU A 8 -5.95 28.11 -6.62
C LEU A 8 -5.72 27.68 -5.16
N LEU A 9 -4.83 28.37 -4.45
CA LEU A 9 -4.58 28.12 -3.02
C LEU A 9 -5.82 28.40 -2.16
N MET A 10 -6.55 29.49 -2.42
CA MET A 10 -7.78 29.79 -1.68
C MET A 10 -8.89 28.77 -1.90
N ILE A 11 -9.07 28.28 -3.13
CA ILE A 11 -10.06 27.23 -3.44
C ILE A 11 -9.70 25.94 -2.70
N LEU A 12 -8.42 25.58 -2.65
CA LEU A 12 -7.95 24.39 -1.95
C LEU A 12 -8.15 24.49 -0.42
N VAL A 13 -7.90 25.66 0.16
CA VAL A 13 -8.15 25.91 1.59
C VAL A 13 -9.65 25.82 1.92
N LEU A 14 -10.52 26.37 1.06
CA LEU A 14 -11.98 26.28 1.25
C LEU A 14 -12.52 24.86 1.10
N ALA A 15 -11.95 24.06 0.19
CA ALA A 15 -12.33 22.66 0.01
C ALA A 15 -11.93 21.77 1.20
N VAL A 16 -10.77 22.02 1.81
CA VAL A 16 -10.31 21.30 3.02
C VAL A 16 -11.14 21.71 4.25
N MET A 17 -11.55 22.98 4.34
CA MET A 17 -12.32 23.48 5.48
C MET A 17 -13.81 23.06 5.44
N GLY A 18 -14.33 22.65 4.27
CA GLY A 18 -15.71 22.18 4.12
C GLY A 18 -15.96 20.73 4.52
N LEU A 19 -14.92 19.93 4.79
CA LEU A 19 -15.05 18.46 4.91
C LEU A 19 -15.19 17.91 6.34
N THR A 20 -15.32 18.74 7.38
CA THR A 20 -15.20 18.25 8.78
C THR A 20 -16.49 18.36 9.62
N MET A 21 -17.68 18.29 9.03
CA MET A 21 -18.96 18.32 9.78
C MET A 21 -19.91 17.19 9.35
N ALA A 22 -19.52 15.95 9.61
CA ALA A 22 -20.37 14.77 9.76
C ALA A 22 -19.48 13.65 10.33
N GLY A 23 -19.76 12.94 11.41
CA GLY A 23 -20.86 12.91 12.35
C GLY A 23 -20.51 11.84 13.38
N CYS A 24 -20.80 12.08 14.64
CA CYS A 24 -20.79 11.06 15.69
C CYS A 24 -21.76 11.52 16.79
N ALA A 25 -23.03 11.14 16.69
CA ALA A 25 -23.96 11.14 17.81
C ALA A 25 -24.37 9.68 18.04
N SER A 26 -23.55 8.94 18.78
CA SER A 26 -23.93 7.62 19.31
C SER A 26 -24.51 7.85 20.69
N ALA A 27 -25.81 7.65 20.83
CA ALA A 27 -26.49 7.67 22.12
C ALA A 27 -26.20 6.36 22.90
N PRO A 28 -26.20 6.40 24.25
CA PRO A 28 -25.84 5.27 25.09
C PRO A 28 -27.00 4.27 25.27
N GLU A 29 -26.69 2.98 25.23
CA GLU A 29 -27.63 1.90 25.59
C GLU A 29 -27.92 1.91 27.11
N PRO A 30 -29.18 1.79 27.54
CA PRO A 30 -29.52 1.56 28.94
C PRO A 30 -29.43 0.07 29.31
N GLU A 31 -28.80 -0.20 30.46
CA GLU A 31 -28.72 -1.51 31.10
C GLU A 31 -30.13 -2.04 31.48
N PRO A 32 -30.40 -3.36 31.34
CA PRO A 32 -31.68 -3.93 31.74
C PRO A 32 -31.76 -4.09 33.27
N GLU A 33 -32.71 -3.36 33.88
CA GLU A 33 -33.17 -3.55 35.25
C GLU A 33 -33.71 -4.97 35.49
N ALA A 34 -33.47 -5.46 36.70
CA ALA A 34 -33.81 -6.78 37.19
C ALA A 34 -35.32 -7.12 37.07
N ALA A 35 -35.58 -8.35 36.62
CA ALA A 35 -36.89 -8.97 36.55
C ALA A 35 -37.54 -9.17 37.95
N PRO A 36 -38.81 -8.79 38.14
CA PRO A 36 -39.69 -9.42 39.11
C PRO A 36 -40.41 -10.64 38.50
N GLU A 37 -40.62 -11.66 39.33
CA GLU A 37 -41.12 -13.00 39.01
C GLU A 37 -42.43 -13.01 38.17
N ALA A 38 -42.46 -13.89 37.15
CA ALA A 38 -43.62 -14.09 36.30
C ALA A 38 -44.72 -14.93 37.01
N PRO A 39 -46.01 -14.51 36.95
CA PRO A 39 -47.15 -15.34 37.34
C PRO A 39 -47.40 -16.49 36.33
N PRO A 40 -48.25 -17.49 36.68
CA PRO A 40 -48.31 -18.77 35.99
C PRO A 40 -48.75 -18.66 34.53
N LEU A 41 -48.14 -19.48 33.68
CA LEU A 41 -48.36 -19.64 32.25
C LEU A 41 -49.85 -19.68 31.88
N GLU A 42 -50.34 -18.61 31.25
CA GLU A 42 -51.53 -18.65 30.42
C GLU A 42 -51.16 -19.31 29.08
N GLU A 43 -51.98 -20.25 28.61
CA GLU A 43 -51.76 -20.99 27.37
C GLU A 43 -51.68 -20.04 26.17
N GLU A 44 -50.58 -20.10 25.42
CA GLU A 44 -50.39 -19.31 24.20
C GLU A 44 -51.52 -19.59 23.19
N PRO A 45 -52.15 -18.57 22.60
CA PRO A 45 -53.05 -18.78 21.47
C PRO A 45 -52.27 -19.41 20.31
N PRO A 46 -52.91 -20.26 19.48
CA PRO A 46 -52.22 -20.94 18.39
C PRO A 46 -51.52 -19.92 17.49
N ALA A 47 -50.26 -20.21 17.17
CA ALA A 47 -49.42 -19.36 16.34
C ALA A 47 -50.15 -18.97 15.04
N PRO A 48 -50.09 -17.69 14.62
CA PRO A 48 -50.58 -17.31 13.31
C PRO A 48 -49.87 -18.15 12.24
N PRO A 49 -50.55 -18.49 11.13
CA PRO A 49 -49.97 -19.31 10.09
C PRO A 49 -48.66 -18.68 9.61
N GLU A 50 -47.59 -19.48 9.55
CA GLU A 50 -46.29 -19.07 9.01
C GLU A 50 -46.53 -18.48 7.61
N GLU A 51 -46.13 -17.21 7.43
CA GLU A 51 -46.10 -16.60 6.11
C GLU A 51 -45.16 -17.44 5.23
N PRO A 52 -45.53 -17.71 3.96
CA PRO A 52 -44.72 -18.53 3.08
C PRO A 52 -43.31 -17.95 2.99
N ASP A 53 -42.30 -18.81 3.23
CA ASP A 53 -40.89 -18.48 3.07
C ASP A 53 -40.69 -17.67 1.79
N THR A 54 -40.30 -16.40 1.96
CA THR A 54 -39.81 -15.61 0.84
C THR A 54 -38.61 -16.37 0.30
N PRO A 55 -38.58 -16.78 -0.98
CA PRO A 55 -37.45 -17.54 -1.51
C PRO A 55 -36.16 -16.81 -1.20
N GLU A 56 -35.29 -17.44 -0.43
CA GLU A 56 -33.95 -16.93 -0.12
C GLU A 56 -33.28 -16.62 -1.45
N GLU A 57 -32.92 -15.35 -1.64
CA GLU A 57 -32.29 -14.89 -2.87
C GLU A 57 -31.05 -15.76 -3.10
N PRO A 58 -30.89 -16.39 -4.28
CA PRO A 58 -29.80 -17.34 -4.49
C PRO A 58 -28.47 -16.66 -4.18
N ALA A 59 -27.65 -17.31 -3.34
CA ALA A 59 -26.32 -16.82 -3.01
C ALA A 59 -25.59 -16.41 -4.29
N PRO A 60 -24.85 -15.27 -4.27
CA PRO A 60 -24.15 -14.80 -5.45
C PRO A 60 -23.26 -15.93 -5.98
N PRO A 61 -23.20 -16.11 -7.31
CA PRO A 61 -22.48 -17.23 -7.90
C PRO A 61 -21.03 -17.21 -7.43
N GLU A 62 -20.55 -18.34 -6.90
CA GLU A 62 -19.15 -18.46 -6.48
C GLU A 62 -18.23 -18.24 -7.68
N GLU A 63 -17.33 -17.27 -7.54
CA GLU A 63 -16.36 -16.90 -8.57
C GLU A 63 -15.44 -18.10 -8.84
N SER A 64 -15.17 -18.42 -10.12
CA SER A 64 -14.31 -19.57 -10.47
C SER A 64 -12.95 -19.49 -9.75
N PRO A 65 -12.40 -20.59 -9.20
CA PRO A 65 -11.12 -20.58 -8.49
C PRO A 65 -9.96 -19.98 -9.29
N LEU A 66 -10.00 -20.09 -10.62
CA LEU A 66 -8.99 -19.51 -11.50
C LEU A 66 -9.08 -17.98 -11.55
N VAL A 67 -10.31 -17.43 -11.55
CA VAL A 67 -10.54 -15.99 -11.53
C VAL A 67 -10.06 -15.39 -10.21
N GLN A 68 -10.36 -16.06 -9.09
CA GLN A 68 -9.87 -15.67 -7.77
C GLN A 68 -8.34 -15.63 -7.72
N GLN A 69 -7.67 -16.72 -8.14
CA GLN A 69 -6.20 -16.79 -8.20
C GLN A 69 -5.58 -15.70 -9.07
N THR A 70 -6.19 -15.41 -10.23
CA THR A 70 -5.70 -14.36 -11.13
C THR A 70 -5.79 -12.98 -10.48
N ARG A 71 -6.90 -12.69 -9.78
CA ARG A 71 -7.08 -11.44 -9.03
C ARG A 71 -6.07 -11.27 -7.90
N GLU A 72 -5.79 -12.35 -7.18
CA GLU A 72 -4.76 -12.36 -6.13
C GLU A 72 -3.36 -12.15 -6.71
N SER A 73 -3.02 -12.83 -7.81
CA SER A 73 -1.74 -12.66 -8.50
C SER A 73 -1.55 -11.23 -9.01
N ARG A 74 -2.59 -10.65 -9.61
CA ARG A 74 -2.62 -9.23 -10.00
C ARG A 74 -2.33 -8.30 -8.83
N THR A 75 -3.01 -8.51 -7.70
CA THR A 75 -2.85 -7.70 -6.49
C THR A 75 -1.40 -7.78 -5.96
N ARG A 76 -0.83 -9.00 -5.89
CA ARG A 76 0.56 -9.22 -5.48
C ARG A 76 1.55 -8.52 -6.43
N THR A 77 1.32 -8.63 -7.74
CA THR A 77 2.18 -8.02 -8.77
C THR A 77 2.21 -6.50 -8.64
N LEU A 78 1.04 -5.86 -8.49
CA LEU A 78 0.93 -4.41 -8.35
C LEU A 78 1.57 -3.92 -7.04
N GLY A 79 1.35 -4.63 -5.92
CA GLY A 79 2.01 -4.33 -4.66
C GLY A 79 3.54 -4.42 -4.79
N ARG A 80 4.05 -5.46 -5.47
CA ARG A 80 5.49 -5.61 -5.69
C ARG A 80 6.08 -4.54 -6.59
N LYS A 81 5.35 -4.14 -7.64
CA LYS A 81 5.71 -3.00 -8.49
C LYS A 81 5.85 -1.71 -7.67
N GLU A 82 4.90 -1.46 -6.76
CA GLU A 82 4.95 -0.29 -5.87
C GLU A 82 6.16 -0.33 -4.94
N GLU A 83 6.46 -1.48 -4.33
CA GLU A 83 7.67 -1.65 -3.52
C GLU A 83 8.95 -1.40 -4.33
N ALA A 84 9.02 -1.91 -5.55
CA ALA A 84 10.14 -1.71 -6.48
C ALA A 84 10.32 -0.22 -6.83
N LEU A 85 9.23 0.51 -7.06
CA LEU A 85 9.24 1.97 -7.24
C LEU A 85 9.73 2.69 -5.99
N GLY A 86 9.35 2.23 -4.80
CA GLY A 86 9.80 2.77 -3.52
C GLY A 86 11.32 2.75 -3.32
N VAL A 87 12.02 1.82 -3.98
CA VAL A 87 13.49 1.74 -3.99
C VAL A 87 14.13 2.29 -5.27
N ARG A 88 13.35 2.95 -6.12
CA ARG A 88 13.79 3.51 -7.42
C ARG A 88 14.34 2.45 -8.39
N ALA A 89 13.75 1.25 -8.38
CA ALA A 89 14.14 0.18 -9.29
C ALA A 89 13.88 0.54 -10.77
N ASP A 90 12.91 1.42 -11.05
CA ASP A 90 12.65 2.02 -12.36
C ASP A 90 13.88 2.71 -12.96
N VAL A 91 14.73 3.28 -12.10
CA VAL A 91 15.98 3.93 -12.50
C VAL A 91 17.16 2.97 -12.41
N ALA A 92 17.33 2.29 -11.27
CA ALA A 92 18.50 1.49 -10.97
C ALA A 92 18.55 0.16 -11.76
N GLN A 93 17.38 -0.40 -12.09
CA GLN A 93 17.20 -1.69 -12.74
C GLN A 93 16.22 -1.57 -13.92
N ARG A 94 16.39 -0.52 -14.73
CA ARG A 94 15.45 -0.09 -15.77
C ARG A 94 14.96 -1.22 -16.67
N GLU A 95 15.87 -2.03 -17.23
CA GLU A 95 15.50 -3.11 -18.17
C GLU A 95 14.63 -4.17 -17.50
N GLN A 96 15.00 -4.63 -16.30
CA GLN A 96 14.23 -5.62 -15.56
C GLN A 96 12.87 -5.07 -15.12
N PHE A 97 12.83 -3.80 -14.70
CA PHE A 97 11.60 -3.15 -14.30
C PHE A 97 10.65 -2.99 -15.49
N GLN A 98 11.15 -2.53 -16.64
CA GLN A 98 10.37 -2.41 -17.88
C GLN A 98 9.83 -3.76 -18.36
N HIS A 99 10.63 -4.82 -18.27
CA HIS A 99 10.15 -6.16 -18.57
C HIS A 99 8.97 -6.58 -17.68
N GLY A 100 9.01 -6.26 -16.39
CA GLY A 100 7.86 -6.48 -15.49
C GLY A 100 6.62 -5.64 -15.88
N GLU A 101 6.81 -4.42 -16.37
CA GLU A 101 5.70 -3.59 -16.88
C GLU A 101 5.08 -4.19 -18.14
N GLU A 102 5.89 -4.62 -19.11
CA GLU A 102 5.42 -5.27 -20.35
C GLU A 102 4.62 -6.54 -20.04
N LEU A 103 5.09 -7.38 -19.11
CA LEU A 103 4.39 -8.58 -18.67
C LEU A 103 3.07 -8.24 -17.97
N THR A 104 3.05 -7.17 -17.15
CA THR A 104 1.80 -6.69 -16.51
C THR A 104 0.80 -6.24 -17.56
N GLU A 105 1.22 -5.47 -18.57
CA GLU A 105 0.35 -5.04 -19.67
C GLU A 105 -0.20 -6.23 -20.47
N ALA A 106 0.64 -7.23 -20.74
CA ALA A 106 0.20 -8.48 -21.37
C ALA A 106 -0.84 -9.22 -20.52
N ALA A 107 -0.62 -9.33 -19.21
CA ALA A 107 -1.56 -9.97 -18.28
C ALA A 107 -2.93 -9.27 -18.25
N GLU A 108 -2.94 -7.94 -18.22
CA GLU A 108 -4.17 -7.13 -18.31
C GLU A 108 -4.88 -7.33 -19.66
N ALA A 109 -4.13 -7.44 -20.75
CA ALA A 109 -4.70 -7.74 -22.07
C ALA A 109 -5.29 -9.15 -22.14
N HIS A 110 -4.73 -10.13 -21.42
CA HIS A 110 -5.32 -11.47 -21.27
C HIS A 110 -6.59 -11.44 -20.42
N LEU A 111 -6.61 -10.68 -19.31
CA LEU A 111 -7.80 -10.46 -18.49
C LEU A 111 -8.95 -9.86 -19.29
N ALA A 112 -8.68 -8.85 -20.13
CA ALA A 112 -9.68 -8.21 -20.97
C ALA A 112 -10.33 -9.17 -21.99
N ARG A 113 -9.71 -10.33 -22.25
CA ARG A 113 -10.21 -11.39 -23.12
C ARG A 113 -10.68 -12.62 -22.34
N GLU A 114 -10.81 -12.51 -21.02
CA GLU A 114 -11.18 -13.60 -20.11
C GLU A 114 -10.25 -14.83 -20.21
N SER A 115 -9.02 -14.63 -20.70
CA SER A 115 -7.98 -15.66 -20.81
C SER A 115 -7.23 -15.76 -19.47
N TYR A 116 -7.93 -16.26 -18.44
CA TYR A 116 -7.45 -16.19 -17.05
C TYR A 116 -6.18 -17.00 -16.80
N GLN A 117 -5.97 -18.12 -17.49
CA GLN A 117 -4.77 -18.94 -17.32
C GLN A 117 -3.52 -18.19 -17.81
N GLU A 118 -3.60 -17.59 -18.99
CA GLU A 118 -2.53 -16.79 -19.58
C GLU A 118 -2.28 -15.51 -18.78
N ALA A 119 -3.35 -14.87 -18.30
CA ALA A 119 -3.24 -13.71 -17.41
C ALA A 119 -2.51 -14.08 -16.10
N LEU A 120 -2.87 -15.21 -15.49
CA LEU A 120 -2.23 -15.69 -14.26
C LEU A 120 -0.73 -15.91 -14.47
N THR A 121 -0.35 -16.61 -15.53
CA THR A 121 1.07 -16.84 -15.86
C THR A 121 1.82 -15.53 -16.08
N ALA A 122 1.27 -14.60 -16.87
CA ALA A 122 1.91 -13.31 -17.12
C ALA A 122 2.03 -12.45 -15.84
N PHE A 123 1.06 -12.49 -14.93
CA PHE A 123 1.21 -11.83 -13.62
C PHE A 123 2.28 -12.49 -12.75
N GLU A 124 2.38 -13.81 -12.73
CA GLU A 124 3.43 -14.52 -11.98
C GLU A 124 4.83 -14.17 -12.49
N GLU A 125 5.01 -14.13 -13.81
CA GLU A 125 6.27 -13.70 -14.43
C GLU A 125 6.57 -12.22 -14.13
N ALA A 126 5.57 -11.34 -14.19
CA ALA A 126 5.72 -9.93 -13.84
C ALA A 126 6.12 -9.74 -12.37
N LEU A 127 5.50 -10.50 -11.47
CA LEU A 127 5.82 -10.51 -10.04
C LEU A 127 7.29 -10.89 -9.79
N GLU A 128 7.78 -11.91 -10.50
CA GLU A 128 9.19 -12.30 -10.42
C GLU A 128 10.10 -11.18 -10.94
N ALA A 129 9.78 -10.58 -12.09
CA ALA A 129 10.57 -9.50 -12.67
C ALA A 129 10.68 -8.29 -11.73
N PHE A 130 9.57 -7.83 -11.15
CA PHE A 130 9.61 -6.74 -10.15
C PHE A 130 10.35 -7.14 -8.88
N THR A 131 10.28 -8.41 -8.47
CA THR A 131 11.02 -8.91 -7.31
C THR A 131 12.53 -8.82 -7.54
N GLN A 132 13.01 -9.30 -8.68
CA GLN A 132 14.42 -9.22 -9.04
C GLN A 132 14.89 -7.76 -9.17
N ALA A 133 14.07 -6.89 -9.78
CA ALA A 133 14.38 -5.47 -9.92
C ALA A 133 14.51 -4.77 -8.55
N TYR A 134 13.57 -5.01 -7.63
CA TYR A 134 13.64 -4.47 -6.27
C TYR A 134 14.89 -4.93 -5.53
N GLU A 135 15.19 -6.23 -5.54
CA GLU A 135 16.29 -6.79 -4.74
C GLU A 135 17.62 -6.21 -5.17
N LYS A 136 17.89 -6.20 -6.48
CA LYS A 136 19.10 -5.62 -7.05
C LYS A 136 19.19 -4.12 -6.78
N ALA A 137 18.10 -3.36 -6.95
CA ALA A 137 18.07 -1.92 -6.68
C ALA A 137 18.34 -1.61 -5.19
N ARG A 138 17.74 -2.40 -4.29
CA ARG A 138 17.95 -2.28 -2.84
C ARG A 138 19.40 -2.57 -2.47
N GLU A 139 19.97 -3.65 -3.00
CA GLU A 139 21.37 -4.01 -2.75
C GLU A 139 22.33 -2.91 -3.21
N GLN A 140 22.16 -2.40 -4.44
CA GLN A 140 22.98 -1.30 -4.98
C GLN A 140 22.88 -0.04 -4.11
N ARG A 141 21.68 0.32 -3.66
CA ARG A 141 21.47 1.47 -2.78
C ARG A 141 22.17 1.28 -1.44
N ASP A 142 22.07 0.09 -0.85
CA ASP A 142 22.67 -0.19 0.45
C ASP A 142 24.21 -0.25 0.34
N GLN A 143 24.76 -0.73 -0.78
CA GLN A 143 26.20 -0.64 -1.09
C GLN A 143 26.65 0.81 -1.21
N ALA A 144 25.93 1.64 -1.99
CA ALA A 144 26.27 3.05 -2.17
C ALA A 144 26.26 3.80 -0.83
N ARG A 145 25.29 3.53 0.06
CA ARG A 145 25.24 4.12 1.41
C ARG A 145 26.47 3.77 2.24
N ARG A 146 26.88 2.50 2.24
CA ARG A 146 28.10 2.08 2.97
C ARG A 146 29.34 2.77 2.43
N SER A 147 29.47 2.87 1.11
CA SER A 147 30.59 3.58 0.48
C SER A 147 30.61 5.07 0.84
N LEU A 148 29.45 5.72 0.90
CA LEU A 148 29.38 7.12 1.32
C LEU A 148 29.76 7.32 2.79
N GLN A 149 29.35 6.42 3.69
CA GLN A 149 29.75 6.46 5.10
C GLN A 149 31.25 6.23 5.30
N ASP A 150 31.84 5.32 4.54
CA ASP A 150 33.30 5.13 4.53
C ASP A 150 34.04 6.39 4.08
N LEU A 151 33.58 7.02 2.99
CA LEU A 151 34.18 8.26 2.49
C LEU A 151 34.07 9.41 3.50
N ASP A 152 32.94 9.54 4.17
CA ASP A 152 32.72 10.54 5.21
C ASP A 152 33.71 10.36 6.37
N SER A 153 33.85 9.13 6.86
CA SER A 153 34.80 8.79 7.94
C SER A 153 36.24 9.10 7.55
N ARG A 154 36.61 8.82 6.30
CA ARG A 154 37.94 9.11 5.75
C ARG A 154 38.19 10.61 5.57
N LEU A 155 37.16 11.39 5.23
CA LEU A 155 37.25 12.85 5.13
C LEU A 155 37.43 13.48 6.51
N GLU A 156 36.74 12.98 7.54
CA GLU A 156 36.95 13.42 8.92
C GLU A 156 38.37 13.13 9.41
N ASP A 157 38.88 11.92 9.18
CA ASP A 157 40.25 11.54 9.54
C ASP A 157 41.29 12.39 8.79
N ALA A 158 41.06 12.66 7.50
CA ALA A 158 41.93 13.54 6.72
C ALA A 158 41.92 14.98 7.24
N SER A 159 40.75 15.49 7.63
CA SER A 159 40.60 16.83 8.19
C SER A 159 41.34 16.96 9.53
N ARG A 160 41.19 15.99 10.44
CA ARG A 160 41.93 15.95 11.71
C ARG A 160 43.44 15.95 11.49
N ARG A 161 43.94 15.18 10.50
CA ARG A 161 45.38 15.17 10.18
C ARG A 161 45.88 16.51 9.65
N LEU A 162 45.07 17.21 8.85
CA LEU A 162 45.42 18.55 8.35
C LEU A 162 45.50 19.57 9.48
N GLU A 163 44.57 19.51 10.43
CA GLU A 163 44.57 20.38 11.62
C GLU A 163 45.82 20.15 12.48
N THR A 164 46.17 18.89 12.78
CA THR A 164 47.41 18.57 13.50
C THR A 164 48.65 19.06 12.76
N MET A 165 48.72 18.88 11.42
CA MET A 165 49.85 19.39 10.65
C MET A 165 49.92 20.93 10.63
N GLN A 166 48.81 21.63 10.75
CA GLN A 166 48.79 23.09 10.88
C GLN A 166 49.31 23.52 12.25
N GLU A 167 48.84 22.87 13.32
CA GLU A 167 49.32 23.12 14.70
C GLU A 167 50.84 22.89 14.80
N ASP A 168 51.34 21.80 14.22
CA ASP A 168 52.77 21.47 14.22
C ASP A 168 53.61 22.55 13.49
N LEU A 169 53.11 23.06 12.35
CA LEU A 169 53.80 24.12 11.60
C LEU A 169 53.78 25.47 12.33
N GLU A 170 52.67 25.82 12.98
CA GLU A 170 52.56 27.05 13.76
C GLU A 170 53.49 27.01 14.99
N ALA A 171 53.67 25.85 15.61
CA ALA A 171 54.59 25.68 16.74
C ALA A 171 56.07 25.78 16.36
N ASP A 172 56.45 25.42 15.12
CA ASP A 172 57.83 25.53 14.63
C ASP A 172 58.23 26.99 14.29
N ASP A 173 57.25 27.89 14.10
CA ASP A 173 57.45 29.30 13.73
C ASP A 173 57.50 30.27 14.95
N GLU A 174 57.21 29.81 16.17
CA GLU A 174 57.28 30.57 17.45
C GLU A 174 58.63 30.48 18.19
#